data_AF-A0A256CTZ4-F1
#
_entry.id   AF-A0A256CTZ4-F1
#
_cell.length_a   1.000
_cell.length_b   1.000
_cell.length_c   1.000
_cell.angle_alpha   90.00
_cell.angle_beta   90.00
_cell.angle_gamma   90.00
#
_symmetry.space_group_name_H-M   'P 1'
#
loop_
_entity.id
_entity.type
_entity.pdbx_description
1 polymer ?
#
loop_
_entity_poly.entity_id
_entity_poly.type
_entity_poly.pdbx_seq_one_letter_code
_entity_poly.pdbx_strand_id
1 'polypeptide(L)' 'MRELSWAWMLSYNEERPHESLGNLPPSEFKKQLTEKVSSYELCA' A
#
# COMPACT_ATOMS: atom_id res chain seq x y z
N MET A 1 -15.14 -15.17 12.12
CA MET A 1 -15.19 -13.89 11.38
C MET A 1 -13.90 -13.10 11.50
N ARG A 2 -13.39 -12.80 12.71
CA ARG A 2 -12.13 -12.03 12.91
C ARG A 2 -10.94 -12.59 12.12
N GLU A 3 -10.71 -13.90 12.18
CA GLU A 3 -9.59 -14.54 11.49
C GLU A 3 -9.67 -14.40 9.97
N LEU A 4 -10.86 -14.64 9.41
CA LEU A 4 -11.08 -14.53 7.97
C LEU A 4 -10.91 -13.09 7.48
N SER A 5 -11.39 -12.11 8.25
CA SER A 5 -11.20 -10.69 7.95
C SER A 5 -9.73 -10.29 8.03
N TRP A 6 -8.98 -10.82 9.00
CA TRP A 6 -7.55 -10.57 9.14
C TRP A 6 -6.76 -11.17 7.98
N ALA A 7 -7.01 -12.43 7.64
CA ALA A 7 -6.38 -13.09 6.50
C ALA A 7 -6.70 -12.38 5.18
N TRP A 8 -7.95 -11.92 4.99
CA TRP A 8 -8.33 -11.13 3.83
C TRP A 8 -7.54 -9.82 3.77
N MET A 9 -7.50 -9.07 4.88
CA MET A 9 -6.78 -7.80 4.96
C MET A 9 -5.29 -7.96 4.67
N LEU A 10 -4.67 -9.02 5.20
CA LEU A 10 -3.27 -9.34 4.94
C LEU A 10 -3.06 -9.60 3.44
N SER A 11 -3.83 -10.52 2.86
CA SER A 11 -3.69 -10.86 1.43
C SER A 11 -3.94 -9.66 0.51
N TYR A 12 -4.91 -8.81 0.82
CA TYR A 12 -5.26 -7.64 0.02
C TYR A 12 -4.14 -6.59 0.04
N ASN A 13 -3.55 -6.34 1.20
CA ASN A 13 -2.57 -5.29 1.40
C ASN A 13 -1.13 -5.70 1.05
N GLU A 14 -0.78 -6.98 1.22
CA GLU A 14 0.61 -7.44 1.10
C GLU A 14 0.87 -8.35 -0.11
N GLU A 15 -0.15 -9.07 -0.61
CA GLU A 15 0.07 -10.14 -1.60
C GLU A 15 -0.59 -9.89 -2.95
N ARG A 16 -1.80 -9.30 -2.95
CA ARG A 16 -2.59 -9.16 -4.17
C ARG A 16 -2.14 -7.95 -5.00
N PRO A 17 -1.76 -8.13 -6.27
CA PRO A 17 -1.48 -7.02 -7.17
C PRO A 17 -2.78 -6.33 -7.60
N HIS A 18 -2.73 -5.01 -7.77
CA HIS A 18 -3.86 -4.21 -8.26
C HIS A 18 -3.45 -3.46 -9.52
N GLU A 19 -4.22 -3.61 -10.60
CA GLU A 19 -3.93 -2.97 -11.91
C GLU A 19 -3.81 -1.43 -11.78
N SER A 20 -4.66 -0.81 -10.94
CA SER A 20 -4.64 0.63 -10.66
C SER A 20 -3.34 1.12 -10.00
N LEU A 21 -2.59 0.23 -9.35
CA LEU A 21 -1.31 0.52 -8.71
C LEU A 21 -0.12 0.07 -9.57
N GLY A 22 -0.35 -0.26 -10.85
CA GLY A 22 0.67 -0.81 -11.73
C GLY A 22 1.00 -2.27 -11.46
N ASN A 23 0.00 -3.06 -11.07
CA ASN A 23 0.13 -4.48 -10.68
C ASN A 23 0.99 -4.69 -9.42
N LEU A 24 0.95 -3.75 -8.49
CA LEU A 24 1.62 -3.84 -7.19
C LEU A 24 0.61 -4.02 -6.05
N PRO A 25 0.99 -4.71 -4.96
CA PRO A 25 0.20 -4.67 -3.75
C PRO A 25 0.27 -3.28 -3.09
N PRO A 26 -0.73 -2.92 -2.27
CA PRO A 26 -0.81 -1.61 -1.64
C PRO A 26 0.41 -1.25 -0.78
N SER A 27 1.01 -2.23 -0.08
CA SER A 27 2.18 -2.01 0.76
C SER A 27 3.42 -1.59 -0.05
N GLU A 28 3.67 -2.25 -1.19
CA GLU A 28 4.77 -1.89 -2.09
C GLU A 28 4.56 -0.53 -2.74
N PHE A 29 3.34 -0.24 -3.18
CA PHE A 29 3.02 1.08 -3.72
C PHE A 29 3.25 2.20 -2.67
N LYS A 30 2.89 1.96 -1.40
CA LYS A 30 3.14 2.90 -0.30
C LYS A 30 4.63 3.15 -0.04
N LYS A 31 5.48 2.12 -0.16
CA LYS A 31 6.94 2.28 -0.04
C LYS A 31 7.47 3.21 -1.12
N GLN A 32 7.06 2.99 -2.37
CA GLN A 32 7.45 3.85 -3.49
C GLN A 32 7.00 5.30 -3.33
N LEU A 33 5.80 5.53 -2.79
CA LEU A 33 5.35 6.89 -2.49
C LEU A 33 6.24 7.54 -1.45
N THR A 34 6.55 6.83 -0.36
CA THR A 34 7.40 7.36 0.73
C THR A 34 8.80 7.73 0.23
N GLU A 35 9.37 6.95 -0.69
CA GLU A 35 10.65 7.26 -1.34
C GLU A 35 10.57 8.46 -2.29
N LYS A 36 9.39 8.75 -2.83
CA LYS A 36 9.14 9.83 -3.81
C LYS A 36 8.59 11.11 -3.19
N VAL A 37 8.22 11.12 -1.89
CA VAL A 37 7.77 12.35 -1.23
C VAL A 37 8.94 13.32 -1.17
N SER A 38 8.76 14.48 -1.79
CA SER A 38 9.73 15.56 -1.81
C SER A 38 10.03 16.05 -0.39
N SER A 39 11.30 16.30 -0.07
CA SER A 39 11.76 16.70 1.26
C SER A 39 11.43 18.16 1.62
N TYR A 40 10.66 18.87 0.80
CA TYR A 40 10.27 20.24 1.10
C TYR A 40 9.15 20.24 2.14
N GLU A 41 9.38 20.95 3.24
CA GLU A 41 8.37 21.20 4.27
C GLU A 41 7.13 21.83 3.62
N LEU A 42 5.96 21.23 3.86
CA LEU A 42 4.69 21.84 3.48
C LEU A 42 4.54 23.10 4.33
N CYS A 43 4.70 24.29 3.73
CA CYS A 43 4.37 25.54 4.40
C CYS A 43 2.89 25.49 4.83
N ALA A 44 2.65 25.60 6.13
CA ALA A 44 1.32 25.60 6.75
C ALA A 44 0.53 26.86 6.43
#